data_AF-A0A7L0R563-F1
#
_entry.id   AF-A0A7L0R563-F1
#
_cell.length_a   1.000
_cell.length_b   1.000
_cell.length_c   1.000
_cell.angle_alpha   90.00
_cell.angle_beta   90.00
_cell.angle_gamma   90.00
#
_symmetry.space_group_name_H-M   'P 1'
#
loop_
_entity.id
_entity.type
_entity.pdbx_description
1 polymer ?
#
loop_
_entity_poly.entity_id
_entity_poly.type
_entity_poly.pdbx_seq_one_letter_code
_entity_poly.pdbx_strand_id
1 'polypeptide(L)'
;MMPIWTKSGEKHAVTLLKVQDCHVLRYVSKEESGGKTAKLLVGGKNVSPFSKPESAHEIFREAGVPRKQKVTTFNVTDDAIIKPGTPLYAAHFRPGQFVDVTAKTIGKGFQGVMKRWGFKGQPASHGQTKTHRRPGAISTN
;
A
#
# COMPACT_ATOMS: atom_id res chain seq x y z
N MET A 1 14.08 -8.28 0.47
CA MET A 1 14.85 -7.51 -0.53
C MET A 1 16.01 -8.38 -0.95
N MET A 2 16.25 -8.54 -2.26
CA MET A 2 17.39 -9.31 -2.76
C MET A 2 18.06 -8.57 -3.91
N PRO A 3 19.37 -8.75 -4.14
CA PRO A 3 20.00 -8.26 -5.35
C PRO A 3 19.71 -9.20 -6.53
N ILE A 4 19.55 -8.64 -7.73
CA ILE A 4 19.55 -9.37 -8.99
C ILE A 4 20.65 -8.79 -9.87
N TRP A 5 21.36 -9.66 -10.60
CA TRP A 5 22.39 -9.27 -11.56
C TRP A 5 21.84 -9.34 -12.97
N THR A 6 22.13 -8.32 -13.77
CA THR A 6 21.83 -8.30 -15.20
C THR A 6 22.86 -9.11 -15.98
N LYS A 7 22.56 -9.39 -17.25
CA LYS A 7 23.52 -10.00 -18.17
C LYS A 7 24.77 -9.15 -18.41
N SER A 8 24.68 -7.82 -18.22
CA SER A 8 25.83 -6.91 -18.30
C SER A 8 26.70 -6.89 -17.04
N GLY A 9 26.32 -7.64 -16.00
CA GLY A 9 27.03 -7.64 -14.72
C GLY A 9 26.69 -6.46 -13.82
N GLU A 10 25.57 -5.76 -14.06
CA GLU A 10 25.09 -4.70 -13.17
C GLU A 10 24.22 -5.28 -12.05
N LYS A 11 24.35 -4.74 -10.83
CA LYS A 11 23.58 -5.16 -9.65
C LYS A 11 22.41 -4.22 -9.40
N HIS A 12 21.19 -4.75 -9.45
CA HIS A 12 19.99 -4.02 -9.03
C HIS A 12 19.43 -4.54 -7.72
N ALA A 13 19.01 -3.60 -6.86
CA ALA A 13 18.31 -3.92 -5.63
C ALA A 13 16.80 -4.08 -5.91
N VAL A 14 16.24 -5.24 -5.61
CA VAL A 14 14.83 -5.53 -5.91
C VAL A 14 14.02 -5.96 -4.68
N THR A 15 12.72 -5.73 -4.75
CA THR A 15 11.74 -6.20 -3.78
C THR A 15 10.81 -7.21 -4.45
N LEU A 16 10.67 -8.40 -3.85
CA LEU A 16 9.70 -9.38 -4.34
C LEU A 16 8.32 -9.09 -3.78
N LEU A 17 7.34 -9.02 -4.67
CA LEU A 17 5.93 -8.89 -4.34
C LEU A 17 5.23 -10.18 -4.75
N LYS A 18 4.60 -10.85 -3.80
CA LYS A 18 3.82 -12.07 -4.06
C LYS A 18 2.36 -11.69 -4.29
N VAL A 19 1.85 -11.95 -5.48
CA VAL A 19 0.42 -11.88 -5.78
C VAL A 19 -0.22 -13.22 -5.42
N GLN A 20 -1.02 -13.25 -4.36
CA GLN A 20 -1.65 -14.48 -3.87
C GLN A 20 -3.17 -14.35 -3.93
N ASP A 21 -3.82 -15.24 -4.69
CA ASP A 21 -5.27 -15.37 -4.81
C ASP A 21 -6.01 -14.03 -5.01
N CYS A 22 -5.47 -13.17 -5.86
CA CYS A 22 -6.02 -11.85 -6.13
C CYS A 22 -7.22 -11.96 -7.09
N HIS A 23 -8.40 -11.47 -6.70
CA HIS A 23 -9.62 -11.55 -7.50
C HIS A 23 -10.37 -10.22 -7.47
N VAL A 24 -11.04 -9.91 -8.59
CA VAL A 24 -12.00 -8.81 -8.66
C VAL A 24 -13.27 -9.24 -7.91
N LEU A 25 -13.73 -8.40 -6.99
CA LEU A 25 -14.90 -8.65 -6.16
C LEU A 25 -16.13 -7.93 -6.68
N ARG A 26 -16.01 -6.64 -6.98
CA ARG A 26 -17.14 -5.82 -7.40
C ARG A 26 -16.67 -4.67 -8.27
N TYR A 27 -17.48 -4.36 -9.27
CA TYR A 27 -17.38 -3.12 -10.02
C TYR A 27 -18.34 -2.10 -9.40
N VAL A 28 -17.86 -0.89 -9.19
CA VAL A 28 -18.65 0.25 -8.70
C VAL A 28 -18.67 1.29 -9.80
N SER A 29 -19.87 1.62 -10.29
CA SER A 29 -20.06 2.56 -11.39
C SER A 29 -19.72 4.00 -10.96
N LYS A 30 -19.57 4.90 -11.94
CA LYS A 30 -19.35 6.33 -11.68
C LYS A 30 -20.50 6.94 -10.88
N GLU A 31 -21.74 6.56 -11.20
CA GLU A 31 -22.95 7.01 -10.53
C GLU A 31 -22.91 6.63 -9.04
N GLU A 32 -22.62 5.36 -8.75
CA GLU A 32 -22.50 4.87 -7.37
C GLU A 32 -21.30 5.50 -6.63
N SER A 33 -20.24 5.86 -7.36
CA SER A 33 -19.07 6.56 -6.79
C SER A 33 -19.23 8.09 -6.70
N GLY A 34 -20.44 8.63 -6.84
CA GLY A 34 -20.71 10.06 -6.69
C GLY A 34 -20.14 10.91 -7.84
N GLY A 35 -20.18 10.40 -9.06
CA GLY A 35 -19.86 11.12 -10.30
C GLY A 35 -18.37 11.29 -10.61
N LYS A 36 -17.47 10.60 -9.88
CA LYS A 36 -16.02 10.72 -10.08
C LYS A 36 -15.50 9.71 -11.11
N THR A 37 -14.90 8.64 -10.61
CA THR A 37 -14.28 7.59 -11.39
C THR A 37 -14.89 6.25 -11.01
N ALA A 38 -14.99 5.38 -12.01
CA ALA A 38 -15.39 4.02 -11.77
C ALA A 38 -14.32 3.31 -10.93
N LYS A 39 -14.73 2.30 -10.17
CA LYS A 39 -13.89 1.67 -9.16
C LYS A 39 -13.98 0.15 -9.23
N LEU A 40 -12.83 -0.51 -9.14
CA LEU A 40 -12.75 -1.95 -8.95
C LEU A 40 -12.38 -2.27 -7.51
N LEU A 41 -13.22 -3.07 -6.87
CA LEU A 41 -12.93 -3.66 -5.59
C LEU A 41 -12.17 -4.97 -5.82
N VAL A 42 -10.96 -5.07 -5.27
CA VAL A 42 -10.07 -6.21 -5.47
C VAL A 42 -9.70 -6.79 -4.11
N GLY A 43 -9.77 -8.12 -4.00
CA GLY A 43 -9.45 -8.86 -2.80
C GLY A 43 -8.25 -9.78 -3.01
N GLY A 44 -7.31 -9.77 -2.06
CA GLY A 44 -6.11 -10.61 -2.09
C GLY A 44 -5.98 -11.48 -0.84
N LYS A 45 -5.32 -12.63 -1.03
CA LYS A 45 -5.03 -13.69 -0.04
C LYS A 45 -6.27 -14.30 0.60
N ASN A 46 -6.44 -15.61 0.45
CA ASN A 46 -7.56 -16.31 1.08
C ASN A 46 -7.42 -16.33 2.61
N VAL A 47 -8.57 -16.24 3.29
CA VAL A 47 -8.68 -16.43 4.74
C VAL A 47 -9.73 -17.47 5.04
N SER A 48 -9.65 -18.02 6.24
CA SER A 48 -10.72 -18.85 6.77
C SER A 48 -12.07 -18.13 6.62
N PRO A 49 -13.17 -18.89 6.46
CA PRO A 49 -14.48 -18.49 6.97
C PRO A 49 -14.36 -18.09 8.45
N PHE A 50 -15.36 -17.77 9.26
CA PHE A 50 -15.15 -17.36 10.68
C PHE A 50 -14.29 -16.09 10.97
N SER A 51 -13.35 -15.67 10.11
CA SER A 51 -12.46 -14.52 10.36
C SER A 51 -13.17 -13.16 10.23
N LYS A 52 -14.34 -13.12 9.59
CA LYS A 52 -15.10 -11.90 9.29
C LYS A 52 -16.60 -12.13 9.56
N PRO A 53 -17.35 -11.06 9.85
CA PRO A 53 -18.80 -11.13 10.08
C PRO A 53 -19.55 -11.48 8.79
N GLU A 54 -20.75 -12.04 8.94
CA GLU A 54 -21.57 -12.55 7.83
C GLU A 54 -21.91 -11.49 6.77
N SER A 55 -22.12 -10.23 7.18
CA SER A 55 -22.35 -9.11 6.26
C SER A 55 -21.19 -8.85 5.31
N ALA A 56 -19.94 -9.14 5.73
CA ALA A 56 -18.79 -9.03 4.84
C ALA A 56 -18.73 -10.18 3.82
N HIS A 57 -19.58 -11.21 3.93
CA HIS A 57 -19.56 -12.36 3.03
C HIS A 57 -20.34 -12.17 1.76
N GLU A 58 -21.33 -11.28 1.76
CA GLU A 58 -22.21 -11.05 0.61
C GLU A 58 -21.40 -10.69 -0.64
N ILE A 59 -20.46 -9.75 -0.52
CA ILE A 59 -19.56 -9.33 -1.61
C ILE A 59 -18.74 -10.51 -2.17
N PHE A 60 -18.29 -11.43 -1.32
CA PHE A 60 -17.52 -12.60 -1.77
C PHE A 60 -18.41 -13.67 -2.41
N ARG A 61 -19.64 -13.84 -1.89
CA ARG A 61 -20.64 -14.78 -2.41
C ARG A 61 -21.15 -14.35 -3.78
N GLU A 62 -21.47 -13.06 -3.94
CA GLU A 62 -21.86 -12.45 -5.22
C GLU A 62 -20.78 -12.62 -6.29
N ALA A 63 -19.52 -12.46 -5.91
CA ALA A 63 -18.39 -12.65 -6.81
C ALA A 63 -18.02 -14.12 -7.05
N GLY A 64 -18.61 -15.07 -6.31
CA GLY A 64 -18.28 -16.50 -6.40
C GLY A 64 -16.86 -16.85 -5.95
N VAL A 65 -16.24 -16.06 -5.06
CA VAL A 65 -14.83 -16.27 -4.63
C VAL A 65 -14.70 -16.56 -3.14
N PRO A 66 -13.63 -17.25 -2.72
CA PRO A 66 -13.31 -17.40 -1.30
C PRO A 66 -13.07 -16.06 -0.61
N ARG A 67 -13.30 -16.02 0.70
CA ARG A 67 -13.09 -14.82 1.52
C ARG A 67 -11.65 -14.34 1.44
N LYS A 68 -11.47 -13.03 1.29
CA LYS A 68 -10.15 -12.39 1.12
C LYS A 68 -9.72 -11.65 2.39
N GLN A 69 -8.42 -11.73 2.73
CA GLN A 69 -7.85 -11.06 3.90
C GLN A 69 -7.95 -9.54 3.74
N LYS A 70 -7.41 -9.05 2.63
CA LYS A 70 -7.31 -7.63 2.32
C LYS A 70 -8.18 -7.33 1.11
N VAL A 71 -8.98 -6.29 1.24
CA VAL A 71 -9.81 -5.75 0.17
C VAL A 71 -9.41 -4.29 -0.02
N THR A 72 -9.25 -3.86 -1.26
CA THR A 72 -8.84 -2.49 -1.61
C THR A 72 -9.49 -2.10 -2.93
N THR A 73 -9.72 -0.81 -3.09
CA THR A 73 -10.35 -0.24 -4.28
C THR A 73 -9.32 0.42 -5.18
N PHE A 74 -9.44 0.21 -6.48
CA PHE A 74 -8.65 0.86 -7.51
C PHE A 74 -9.56 1.71 -8.39
N ASN A 75 -9.17 2.96 -8.64
CA ASN A 75 -9.87 3.79 -9.61
C ASN A 75 -9.50 3.32 -11.02
N VAL A 76 -10.50 3.18 -11.88
CA VAL A 76 -10.34 2.70 -13.26
C VAL A 76 -11.10 3.59 -14.23
N THR A 77 -10.69 3.54 -15.49
CA THR A 77 -11.44 4.09 -16.62
C THR A 77 -12.56 3.15 -17.02
N ASP A 78 -13.50 3.64 -17.83
CA ASP A 78 -14.67 2.85 -18.26
C ASP A 78 -14.28 1.70 -19.19
N ASP A 79 -13.15 1.79 -19.89
CA ASP A 79 -12.62 0.72 -20.76
C ASP A 79 -11.92 -0.39 -19.97
N ALA A 80 -11.57 -0.14 -18.71
CA ALA A 80 -10.80 -1.05 -17.86
C ALA A 80 -11.68 -1.84 -16.88
N ILE A 81 -12.95 -2.06 -17.24
CA ILE A 81 -13.90 -2.81 -16.42
C ILE A 81 -13.62 -4.31 -16.52
N ILE A 82 -13.44 -4.95 -15.37
CA ILE A 82 -13.20 -6.38 -15.26
C ILE A 82 -14.38 -7.02 -14.53
N LYS A 83 -14.85 -8.17 -15.01
CA LYS A 83 -15.97 -8.90 -14.40
C LYS A 83 -15.61 -9.39 -12.98
N PRO A 84 -16.53 -9.30 -12.01
CA PRO A 84 -16.40 -9.96 -10.71
C PRO A 84 -16.04 -11.44 -10.85
N GLY A 85 -15.24 -11.96 -9.92
CA GLY A 85 -14.74 -13.33 -9.93
C GLY A 85 -13.48 -13.55 -10.76
N THR A 86 -13.08 -12.59 -11.59
CA THR A 86 -11.88 -12.74 -12.45
C THR A 86 -10.59 -12.77 -11.61
N PRO A 87 -9.72 -13.79 -11.78
CA PRO A 87 -8.44 -13.85 -11.10
C PRO A 87 -7.42 -12.88 -11.74
N LEU A 88 -6.61 -12.24 -10.90
CA LEU A 88 -5.53 -11.33 -11.30
C LEU A 88 -4.17 -11.95 -10.96
N TYR A 89 -3.27 -11.97 -11.96
CA TYR A 89 -1.94 -12.55 -11.86
C TYR A 89 -0.85 -11.49 -12.04
N ALA A 90 0.38 -11.82 -11.63
CA ALA A 90 1.55 -10.97 -11.85
C ALA A 90 1.80 -10.69 -13.35
N ALA A 91 1.35 -11.58 -14.23
CA ALA A 91 1.41 -11.43 -15.69
C ALA A 91 0.59 -10.25 -16.24
N HIS A 92 -0.25 -9.62 -15.42
CA HIS A 92 -0.91 -8.36 -15.77
C HIS A 92 0.12 -7.24 -16.05
N PHE A 93 1.28 -7.29 -15.37
CA PHE A 93 2.34 -6.32 -15.57
C PHE A 93 3.34 -6.81 -16.61
N ARG A 94 3.88 -5.86 -17.39
CA ARG A 94 4.93 -6.15 -18.38
C ARG A 94 6.31 -5.76 -17.82
N PRO A 95 7.35 -6.58 -18.03
CA PRO A 95 8.72 -6.19 -17.69
C PRO A 95 9.10 -4.85 -18.37
N GLY A 96 9.73 -3.95 -17.61
CA GLY A 96 10.09 -2.60 -18.07
C GLY A 96 9.01 -1.53 -17.86
N GLN A 97 7.80 -1.92 -17.46
CA GLN A 97 6.74 -0.97 -17.11
C GLN A 97 7.04 -0.28 -15.77
N PHE A 98 6.87 1.04 -15.72
CA PHE A 98 6.85 1.79 -14.47
C PHE A 98 5.50 1.62 -13.77
N VAL A 99 5.54 1.41 -12.46
CA VAL A 99 4.36 1.12 -11.64
C VAL A 99 4.37 1.95 -10.37
N ASP A 100 3.19 2.45 -9.98
CA ASP A 100 2.99 3.13 -8.71
C ASP A 100 2.64 2.13 -7.61
N VAL A 101 3.32 2.24 -6.46
CA VAL A 101 3.17 1.31 -5.34
C VAL A 101 2.76 2.06 -4.08
N THR A 102 1.61 1.65 -3.51
CA THR A 102 1.10 2.19 -2.24
C THR A 102 1.13 1.11 -1.17
N ALA A 103 1.77 1.40 -0.04
CA ALA A 103 1.83 0.52 1.12
C ALA A 103 1.84 1.32 2.43
N LYS A 104 1.45 0.66 3.53
CA LYS A 104 1.65 1.22 4.87
C LYS A 104 3.13 1.11 5.21
N THR A 105 3.76 2.25 5.48
CA THR A 105 5.16 2.29 5.93
C THR A 105 5.30 1.70 7.33
N ILE A 106 6.51 1.25 7.68
CA ILE A 106 6.82 0.74 9.01
C ILE A 106 6.64 1.86 10.04
N GLY A 107 5.78 1.62 11.03
CA GLY A 107 5.60 2.52 12.16
C GLY A 107 6.86 2.55 13.04
N LYS A 108 7.35 3.75 13.37
CA LYS A 108 8.54 3.94 14.22
C LYS A 108 8.19 4.33 15.67
N GLY A 109 6.91 4.33 16.05
CA GLY A 109 6.45 4.78 17.38
C GLY A 109 6.62 6.29 17.60
N PHE A 110 6.68 6.73 18.86
CA PHE A 110 6.97 8.13 19.20
C PHE A 110 8.42 8.47 18.82
N GLN A 111 8.59 9.49 17.97
CA GLN A 111 9.89 9.90 17.43
C GLN A 111 10.17 11.36 17.78
N GLY A 112 11.36 11.62 18.32
CA GLY A 112 11.83 12.98 18.57
C GLY A 112 12.11 13.76 17.28
N VAL A 113 12.21 15.08 17.39
CA VAL A 113 12.31 16.02 16.25
C VAL A 113 13.49 15.77 15.34
N MET A 114 14.64 15.36 15.88
CA MET A 114 15.82 15.05 15.07
C MET A 114 15.60 13.84 14.14
N LYS A 115 14.91 12.79 14.61
CA LYS A 115 14.69 11.58 13.82
C LYS A 115 13.46 11.67 12.91
N ARG A 116 12.44 12.44 13.31
CA ARG A 116 11.22 12.65 12.52
C ARG A 116 11.40 13.69 11.41
N TRP A 117 12.09 14.78 11.71
CA TRP A 117 12.17 15.97 10.85
C TRP A 117 13.61 16.34 10.46
N GLY A 118 14.62 15.59 10.89
CA GLY A 118 16.01 15.86 10.52
C GLY A 118 16.62 17.09 11.21
N PHE A 119 16.08 17.53 12.35
CA PHE A 119 16.64 18.68 13.08
C PHE A 119 18.08 18.39 13.50
N LYS A 120 18.97 19.40 13.43
CA LYS A 120 20.40 19.27 13.77
C LYS A 120 20.66 19.11 15.27
N GLY A 121 19.73 19.55 16.12
CA GLY A 121 19.94 19.60 17.57
C GLY A 121 20.83 20.79 17.96
N GLN A 122 21.36 20.73 19.18
CA GLN A 122 22.23 21.74 19.77
C GLN A 122 23.63 21.17 20.01
N PRO A 123 24.67 22.00 20.20
CA PRO A 123 26.02 21.52 20.52
C PRO A 123 26.03 20.53 21.69
N ALA A 124 26.93 19.54 21.62
CA ALA A 124 27.11 18.54 22.68
C ALA A 124 27.95 19.08 23.85
N SER A 125 28.86 20.02 23.57
CA SER A 125 29.78 20.64 24.53
C SER A 125 29.58 22.17 24.60
N HIS A 126 30.50 22.89 25.27
CA HIS A 126 30.50 24.35 25.44
C HIS A 126 29.27 24.91 26.18
N GLY A 127 28.99 24.37 27.38
CA GLY A 127 27.99 24.93 28.31
C GLY A 127 26.53 24.55 28.03
N GLN A 128 26.26 23.77 26.97
CA GLN A 128 24.91 23.31 26.70
C GLN A 128 24.40 22.33 27.76
N THR A 129 23.24 22.59 28.37
CA THR A 129 22.69 21.79 29.47
C THR A 129 21.33 21.21 29.13
N LYS A 130 21.22 19.87 29.04
CA LYS A 130 19.96 19.10 28.89
C LYS A 130 19.09 19.44 27.67
N THR A 131 19.63 20.10 26.64
CA THR A 131 18.88 20.47 25.43
C THR A 131 19.48 20.00 24.10
N HIS A 132 20.52 19.16 24.11
CA HIS A 132 21.26 18.70 22.91
C HIS A 132 20.39 18.22 21.74
N ARG A 133 19.20 17.65 22.03
CA ARG A 133 18.29 17.09 21.01
C ARG A 133 16.92 17.79 20.94
N ARG A 134 16.79 18.95 21.57
CA ARG A 134 15.54 19.75 21.58
C ARG A 134 15.36 20.51 20.25
N PRO A 135 14.12 20.89 19.90
CA PRO A 135 13.83 21.58 18.64
C PRO A 135 14.39 23.01 18.52
N GLY A 136 14.80 23.64 19.62
CA GLY A 136 15.10 25.07 19.64
C GLY A 136 13.84 25.91 19.81
N ALA A 137 13.86 27.15 19.31
CA ALA A 137 12.70 28.03 19.31
C ALA A 137 11.59 27.48 18.39
N ILE A 138 10.34 27.59 18.83
CA ILE A 138 9.16 27.06 18.12
C ILE A 138 8.32 28.15 17.45
N SER A 139 8.49 29.40 17.87
CA SER A 139 7.81 30.58 17.35
C SER A 139 8.61 31.83 17.71
N THR A 140 8.30 32.92 17.03
CA THR A 140 8.71 34.28 17.40
C THR A 140 7.64 34.90 18.33
N ASN A 141 8.02 35.91 19.11
CA ASN A 141 7.09 36.79 19.83
C ASN A 141 6.53 37.88 18.93
#